data_AF-A0A9P0MFH2-F1
#
_entry.id   AF-A0A9P0MFH2-F1
#
_cell.length_a   1.000
_cell.length_b   1.000
_cell.length_c   1.000
_cell.angle_alpha   90.00
_cell.angle_beta   90.00
_cell.angle_gamma   90.00
#
_symmetry.space_group_name_H-M   'P 1'
#
loop_
_entity.id
_entity.type
_entity.pdbx_description
1 polymer ?
#
loop_
_entity_poly.entity_id
_entity_poly.type
_entity_poly.pdbx_seq_one_letter_code
_entity_poly.pdbx_strand_id
1 'polypeptide(L)'
;MEYNAENLVKAVTLFYRSEAHQQAEAHQWLTEAQNSPQAWSFVWELLSPLKSSEVQFFAATTLHTKLMKHWNEVPEDHYEFLKKRILESIINYAMGPKLVLNRLCIA
;
A
#
# COMPACT_ATOMS: atom_id res chain seq x y z
N MET A 1 4.32 -12.88 -11.61
CA MET A 1 4.08 -11.50 -12.08
C MET A 1 4.91 -10.56 -11.22
N GLU A 2 5.57 -9.56 -11.80
CA GLU A 2 6.43 -8.63 -11.05
C GLU A 2 5.61 -7.65 -10.20
N TYR A 3 6.12 -7.27 -9.02
CA TYR A 3 5.52 -6.28 -8.12
C TYR A 3 5.79 -4.84 -8.58
N ASN A 4 5.16 -4.46 -9.69
CA ASN A 4 5.12 -3.09 -10.18
C ASN A 4 3.70 -2.50 -10.07
N ALA A 5 3.59 -1.17 -10.13
CA ALA A 5 2.32 -0.50 -9.87
C ALA A 5 1.21 -0.86 -10.88
N GLU A 6 1.55 -1.13 -12.14
CA GLU A 6 0.56 -1.54 -13.14
C GLU A 6 -0.07 -2.89 -12.76
N ASN A 7 0.75 -3.89 -12.43
CA ASN A 7 0.29 -5.20 -12.03
C ASN A 7 -0.48 -5.16 -10.70
N LEU A 8 -0.04 -4.33 -9.75
CA LEU A 8 -0.73 -4.14 -8.47
C LEU A 8 -2.11 -3.51 -8.66
N VAL A 9 -2.23 -2.49 -9.52
CA VAL A 9 -3.53 -1.88 -9.84
C VAL A 9 -4.48 -2.91 -10.48
N LYS A 10 -3.96 -3.72 -11.42
CA LYS A 10 -4.73 -4.80 -12.05
C LYS A 10 -5.19 -5.84 -11.03
N ALA A 11 -4.31 -6.29 -10.14
CA ALA A 11 -4.62 -7.27 -9.12
C ALA A 11 -5.63 -6.74 -8.09
N VAL A 12 -5.50 -5.48 -7.64
CA VAL A 12 -6.51 -4.84 -6.77
C VAL A 12 -7.85 -4.76 -7.49
N THR A 13 -7.86 -4.34 -8.76
CA THR A 13 -9.10 -4.30 -9.55
C THR A 13 -9.74 -5.68 -9.66
N LEU A 14 -8.95 -6.72 -9.94
CA LEU A 14 -9.44 -8.09 -10.00
C LEU A 14 -10.01 -8.52 -8.65
N PHE A 15 -9.34 -8.24 -7.55
CA PHE A 15 -9.82 -8.56 -6.20
C PHE A 15 -11.19 -7.92 -5.86
N TYR A 16 -11.44 -6.70 -6.33
CA TYR A 16 -12.71 -6.00 -6.07
C TYR A 16 -13.82 -6.25 -7.11
N ARG A 17 -13.48 -6.76 -8.30
CA ARG A 17 -14.41 -6.83 -9.45
C ARG A 17 -14.61 -8.24 -10.02
N SER A 18 -13.94 -9.26 -9.50
CA SER A 18 -14.03 -10.65 -9.99
C SER A 18 -14.79 -11.56 -9.04
N GLU A 19 -15.14 -12.75 -9.54
CA GLU A 19 -15.87 -13.78 -8.80
C GLU A 19 -14.93 -14.83 -8.20
N ALA A 20 -15.30 -15.32 -7.02
CA ALA A 20 -14.74 -16.46 -6.27
C ALA A 20 -13.25 -16.80 -6.53
N HIS A 21 -12.95 -17.62 -7.54
CA HIS A 21 -11.61 -18.14 -7.77
C HIS A 21 -10.59 -17.05 -8.12
N GLN A 22 -10.95 -16.14 -9.02
CA GLN A 22 -10.04 -15.06 -9.45
C GLN A 22 -9.79 -14.07 -8.33
N GLN A 23 -10.80 -13.84 -7.48
CA GLN A 23 -10.66 -13.01 -6.29
C GLN A 23 -9.69 -13.64 -5.29
N ALA A 24 -9.77 -14.96 -5.07
CA ALA A 24 -8.87 -15.67 -4.16
C ALA A 24 -7.40 -15.63 -4.63
N GLU A 25 -7.16 -15.85 -5.93
CA GLU A 25 -5.83 -15.74 -6.52
C GLU A 25 -5.26 -14.32 -6.41
N ALA A 26 -6.08 -13.31 -6.73
CA ALA A 26 -5.69 -11.91 -6.58
C ALA A 26 -5.36 -11.57 -5.12
N HIS A 27 -6.17 -12.05 -4.18
CA HIS A 27 -5.95 -11.83 -2.76
C HIS A 27 -4.64 -12.46 -2.28
N GLN A 28 -4.38 -13.70 -2.68
CA GLN A 28 -3.13 -14.40 -2.34
C GLN A 28 -1.92 -13.63 -2.89
N TRP A 29 -1.94 -13.26 -4.18
CA TRP A 29 -0.83 -12.55 -4.80
C TRP A 29 -0.61 -11.15 -4.18
N LEU A 30 -1.68 -10.42 -3.87
CA LEU A 30 -1.60 -9.13 -3.16
C LEU A 30 -1.04 -9.28 -1.75
N THR A 31 -1.38 -10.38 -1.06
CA THR A 31 -0.85 -10.68 0.29
C THR A 31 0.65 -10.98 0.23
N GLU A 32 1.10 -11.74 -0.77
CA GLU A 32 2.53 -11.97 -1.03
C GLU A 32 3.25 -10.66 -1.36
N ALA A 33 2.66 -9.82 -2.22
CA ALA A 33 3.20 -8.51 -2.57
C ALA A 33 3.33 -7.59 -1.34
N GLN A 34 2.32 -7.57 -0.47
CA GLN A 34 2.30 -6.80 0.76
C GLN A 34 3.44 -7.19 1.73
N ASN A 35 3.77 -8.47 1.82
CA ASN A 35 4.83 -8.95 2.71
C ASN A 35 6.23 -8.89 2.07
N SER A 36 6.32 -8.60 0.78
CA SER A 36 7.58 -8.51 0.05
C SER A 36 8.43 -7.28 0.45
N PRO A 37 9.76 -7.30 0.29
CA PRO A 37 10.59 -6.10 0.45
C PRO A 37 10.22 -4.96 -0.51
N GLN A 38 9.75 -5.29 -1.72
CA GLN A 38 9.34 -4.34 -2.75
C GLN A 38 8.19 -3.43 -2.31
N ALA A 39 7.41 -3.87 -1.32
CA ALA A 39 6.34 -3.07 -0.72
C ALA A 39 6.82 -1.73 -0.17
N TRP A 40 8.04 -1.63 0.36
CA TRP A 40 8.58 -0.34 0.82
C TRP A 40 8.72 0.69 -0.30
N SER A 41 8.77 0.24 -1.56
CA SER A 41 8.90 1.08 -2.75
C SER A 41 7.55 1.36 -3.40
N PHE A 42 6.77 0.34 -3.73
CA PHE A 42 5.56 0.55 -4.56
C PHE A 42 4.42 1.27 -3.82
N VAL A 43 4.36 1.22 -2.48
CA VAL A 43 3.24 1.80 -1.73
C VAL A 43 3.06 3.28 -1.98
N TRP A 44 4.14 4.02 -2.20
CA TRP A 44 4.08 5.48 -2.43
C TRP A 44 3.52 5.82 -3.80
N GLU A 45 3.82 5.00 -4.81
CA GLU A 45 3.23 5.16 -6.13
C GLU A 45 1.74 4.82 -6.12
N LEU A 46 1.34 3.81 -5.35
CA LEU A 46 -0.06 3.41 -5.20
C LEU A 46 -0.89 4.38 -4.34
N LEU A 47 -0.25 5.14 -3.45
CA LEU A 47 -0.83 6.27 -2.72
C LEU A 47 -0.99 7.54 -3.59
N SER A 48 -0.70 7.48 -4.89
CA SER A 48 -0.92 8.63 -5.77
C SER A 48 -2.41 8.99 -5.84
N PRO A 49 -2.77 10.29 -5.86
CA PRO A 49 -4.15 10.75 -6.02
C PRO A 49 -4.75 10.35 -7.39
N LEU A 50 -3.92 9.92 -8.34
CA LEU A 50 -4.36 9.42 -9.65
C LEU A 50 -4.87 7.97 -9.61
N LYS A 51 -4.70 7.26 -8.49
CA LYS A 51 -5.17 5.88 -8.30
C LYS A 51 -6.55 5.85 -7.66
N SER A 52 -7.28 4.74 -7.82
CA SER A 52 -8.60 4.58 -7.20
C SER A 52 -8.49 4.45 -5.68
N SER A 53 -9.58 4.76 -4.96
CA SER A 53 -9.64 4.63 -3.51
C SER A 53 -9.31 3.21 -3.01
N GLU A 54 -9.68 2.18 -3.77
CA GLU A 54 -9.34 0.78 -3.45
C GLU A 54 -7.83 0.52 -3.51
N VAL A 55 -7.16 1.04 -4.56
CA VAL A 55 -5.70 0.92 -4.71
C VAL A 55 -4.97 1.67 -3.61
N GLN A 56 -5.42 2.89 -3.31
CA GLN A 56 -4.86 3.71 -2.25
C GLN A 56 -5.05 3.04 -0.87
N PHE A 57 -6.20 2.41 -0.64
CA PHE A 57 -6.48 1.68 0.59
C PHE A 57 -5.59 0.44 0.75
N PHE A 58 -5.37 -0.31 -0.34
CA PHE A 58 -4.40 -1.40 -0.35
C PHE A 58 -2.99 -0.91 -0.01
N ALA A 59 -2.57 0.22 -0.59
CA ALA A 59 -1.27 0.82 -0.32
C ALA A 59 -1.11 1.27 1.14
N ALA A 60 -2.11 1.94 1.70
CA ALA A 60 -2.09 2.37 3.10
C ALA A 60 -2.08 1.16 4.07
N THR A 61 -2.84 0.10 3.77
CA THR A 61 -2.86 -1.13 4.57
C THR A 61 -1.53 -1.88 4.47
N THR A 62 -0.93 -1.89 3.29
CA THR A 62 0.41 -2.44 3.07
C THR A 62 1.43 -1.68 3.90
N LEU A 63 1.45 -0.34 3.82
CA LEU A 63 2.38 0.50 4.58
C LEU A 63 2.26 0.25 6.09
N HIS A 64 1.03 0.22 6.63
CA HIS A 64 0.80 -0.12 8.04
C HIS A 64 1.35 -1.49 8.41
N THR A 65 1.14 -2.51 7.56
CA THR A 65 1.70 -3.85 7.80
C THR A 65 3.22 -3.83 7.79
N LYS A 66 3.84 -3.11 6.84
CA LYS A 66 5.30 -2.99 6.74
C LYS A 66 5.88 -2.32 7.99
N LEU A 67 5.27 -1.23 8.46
CA LEU A 67 5.70 -0.54 9.67
C LEU A 67 5.55 -1.40 10.93
N MET A 68 4.44 -2.12 11.07
CA MET A 68 4.17 -2.92 12.27
C MET A 68 4.91 -4.26 12.32
N LYS A 69 5.14 -4.92 11.18
CA LYS A 69 5.65 -6.30 11.12
C LYS A 69 7.03 -6.44 10.49
N HIS A 70 7.46 -5.46 9.71
CA HIS A 70 8.68 -5.53 8.90
C HIS A 70 9.63 -4.36 9.16
N TRP A 71 9.50 -3.68 10.31
CA TRP A 71 10.35 -2.54 10.66
C TRP A 71 11.85 -2.87 10.60
N ASN A 72 12.21 -4.11 10.93
CA ASN A 72 13.57 -4.63 10.87
C ASN A 72 14.20 -4.61 9.46
N GLU A 73 13.40 -4.42 8.41
CA GLU A 73 13.90 -4.26 7.04
C GLU A 73 14.32 -2.81 6.72
N VAL A 74 13.97 -1.85 7.56
CA VAL A 74 14.29 -0.43 7.37
C VAL A 74 15.66 -0.14 8.01
N PRO A 75 16.64 0.33 7.24
CA PRO A 75 17.92 0.76 7.79
C PRO A 75 17.77 2.01 8.68
N GLU A 76 18.58 2.12 9.74
CA GLU A 76 18.46 3.22 10.73
C GLU A 76 18.66 4.61 10.11
N ASP A 77 19.53 4.72 9.10
CA ASP A 77 19.78 5.96 8.34
C ASP A 77 18.55 6.41 7.52
N HIS A 78 17.57 5.53 7.29
CA HIS A 78 16.34 5.83 6.56
C HIS A 78 15.15 6.18 7.46
N TYR A 79 15.28 6.11 8.79
CA TYR A 79 14.16 6.34 9.73
C TYR A 79 13.55 7.74 9.60
N GLU A 80 14.39 8.79 9.62
CA GLU A 80 13.89 10.17 9.51
C GLU A 80 13.27 10.47 8.14
N PHE A 81 13.85 9.90 7.08
CA PHE A 81 13.28 10.01 5.73
C PHE A 81 11.89 9.35 5.67
N LEU A 82 11.75 8.14 6.20
CA LEU A 82 10.49 7.40 6.20
C LEU A 82 9.43 8.14 7.02
N LYS A 83 9.78 8.63 8.20
CA LYS A 83 8.89 9.43 9.06
C LYS A 83 8.39 10.67 8.34
N LYS A 84 9.29 11.44 7.70
CA LYS A 84 8.91 12.62 6.93
C LYS A 84 7.94 12.26 5.79
N ARG A 85 8.23 11.19 5.06
CA ARG A 85 7.39 10.73 3.93
C ARG A 85 6.00 10.28 4.37
N ILE A 86 5.88 9.65 5.55
CA ILE A 86 4.59 9.28 6.15
C ILE A 86 3.78 10.54 6.51
N LEU A 87 4.41 11.52 7.19
CA LEU A 87 3.75 12.76 7.57
C LEU A 87 3.28 13.57 6.35
N GLU A 88 4.12 13.67 5.31
CA GLU A 88 3.75 14.29 4.03
C GLU A 88 2.55 13.56 3.40
N SER A 89 2.54 12.23 3.43
CA SER A 89 1.41 11.44 2.92
C SER A 89 0.12 11.72 3.70
N ILE A 90 0.17 11.78 5.04
CA ILE A 90 -0.99 12.11 5.88
C ILE A 90 -1.52 13.51 5.54
N ILE A 91 -0.65 14.50 5.40
CA ILE A 91 -1.03 15.87 5.03
C ILE A 91 -1.69 15.90 3.65
N ASN A 92 -1.10 15.21 2.67
CA ASN A 92 -1.65 15.13 1.31
C ASN A 92 -3.04 14.45 1.29
N TYR A 93 -3.28 13.52 2.20
CA TYR A 93 -4.57 12.83 2.36
C TYR A 93 -5.56 13.54 3.28
N ALA A 94 -5.22 14.70 3.86
CA ALA A 94 -6.09 15.40 4.81
C ALA A 94 -7.48 15.75 4.22
N MET A 95 -7.54 16.00 2.92
CA MET A 95 -8.79 16.25 2.16
C MET A 95 -9.22 15.06 1.28
N GLY A 96 -8.52 13.92 1.39
CA GLY A 96 -8.76 12.72 0.59
C GLY A 96 -9.80 11.77 1.21
N PRO A 97 -9.90 10.53 0.70
CA PRO A 97 -10.80 9.53 1.25
C PRO A 97 -10.49 9.24 2.73
N LYS A 98 -11.45 9.52 3.63
CA LYS A 98 -11.29 9.34 5.09
C LYS A 98 -10.79 7.95 5.49
N LEU A 99 -11.21 6.91 4.75
CA LEU A 99 -10.79 5.54 5.01
C LEU A 99 -9.28 5.36 4.83
N VAL A 100 -8.70 5.96 3.80
CA VAL A 100 -7.26 5.89 3.51
C VAL A 100 -6.49 6.73 4.53
N LEU A 101 -6.95 7.95 4.81
CA LEU A 101 -6.37 8.82 5.84
C LEU A 101 -6.32 8.13 7.21
N ASN A 102 -7.44 7.55 7.66
CA ASN A 102 -7.49 6.83 8.94
C ASN A 102 -6.49 5.69 8.99
N ARG A 103 -6.31 4.95 7.89
CA ARG A 103 -5.32 3.87 7.82
C ARG A 103 -3.88 4.39 7.90
N LEU A 104 -3.58 5.50 7.23
CA LEU A 104 -2.27 6.16 7.29
C LEU A 104 -1.97 6.72 8.69
N CYS A 105 -2.97 7.22 9.42
CA CYS A 105 -2.77 7.73 10.79
C CYS A 105 -2.50 6.64 11.83
N ILE A 106 -2.88 5.39 11.56
CA ILE A 106 -2.64 4.23 12.43
C ILE A 106 -1.39 3.44 11.97
N ALA A 107 -0.79 3.85 10.85
CA ALA A 107 0.38 3.23 10.24
C ALA A 107 1.64 3.40 11.11
#